data_AF-A0A7C6D3U3-F1
#
_entry.id   AF-A0A7C6D3U3-F1
#
_cell.length_a   1.000
_cell.length_b   1.000
_cell.length_c   1.000
_cell.angle_alpha   90.00
_cell.angle_beta   90.00
_cell.angle_gamma   90.00
#
_symmetry.space_group_name_H-M   'P 1'
#
loop_
_entity.id
_entity.type
_entity.pdbx_description
1 polymer ?
#
loop_
_entity_poly.entity_id
_entity_poly.type
_entity_poly.pdbx_seq_one_letter_code
_entity_poly.pdbx_strand_id
1 'polypeptide(L)'
;MTRKERIRKILVYSIYILLVPAMQVSFSMPAPFDGYTPDFMLLLVVISGYLFGTFDGAVVGLFVGLMRDYYAGPAWTFSTERPSALIGVGMLVFFYLGILASLIFAKAFHRRLSMAFVQVLLFTFIYKIIGHISVFFVGVVSTGSPAYLTFSQIVLQSILPQILLNIIAAVPIVLCLKYLGPYKSGINRMLPDVGEGKGRQWQIA
;
A
#
# COMPACT_ATOMS: atom_id res chain seq x y z
N MET A 1 -24.49 -7.77 -5.82
CA MET A 1 -23.67 -7.02 -6.80
C MET A 1 -24.11 -7.43 -8.19
N THR A 2 -24.49 -6.48 -9.03
CA THR A 2 -24.97 -6.75 -10.41
C THR A 2 -23.80 -7.08 -11.34
N ARG A 3 -24.07 -7.70 -12.50
CA ARG A 3 -23.04 -7.99 -13.52
C ARG A 3 -22.29 -6.72 -13.96
N LYS A 4 -23.01 -5.62 -14.15
CA LYS A 4 -22.45 -4.31 -14.53
C LYS A 4 -21.50 -3.76 -13.45
N GLU A 5 -21.87 -3.88 -12.18
CA GLU A 5 -21.01 -3.46 -11.05
C GLU A 5 -19.73 -4.31 -10.98
N ARG A 6 -19.84 -5.63 -11.18
CA ARG A 6 -18.69 -6.53 -11.16
C ARG A 6 -17.69 -6.19 -12.27
N ILE A 7 -18.18 -5.96 -13.48
CA ILE A 7 -17.34 -5.56 -14.62
C ILE A 7 -16.63 -4.23 -14.33
N ARG A 8 -17.35 -3.23 -13.81
CA ARG A 8 -16.73 -1.96 -13.41
C ARG A 8 -15.62 -2.17 -12.40
N LYS A 9 -15.86 -2.96 -11.34
CA LYS A 9 -14.86 -3.22 -10.29
C LYS A 9 -13.58 -3.83 -10.88
N ILE A 10 -13.71 -4.82 -11.75
CA ILE A 10 -12.57 -5.48 -12.41
C ILE A 10 -11.81 -4.46 -13.27
N LEU A 11 -12.50 -3.77 -14.18
CA LEU A 11 -11.86 -2.80 -15.08
C LEU A 11 -11.13 -1.69 -14.31
N VAL A 12 -11.77 -1.12 -13.30
CA VAL A 12 -11.18 -0.03 -12.51
C VAL A 12 -9.93 -0.51 -11.78
N TYR A 13 -9.97 -1.68 -11.11
CA TYR A 13 -8.79 -2.21 -10.45
C TYR A 13 -7.68 -2.56 -11.43
N SER A 14 -7.99 -3.19 -12.56
CA SER A 14 -6.98 -3.49 -13.59
C SER A 14 -6.28 -2.22 -14.07
N ILE A 15 -7.02 -1.12 -14.29
CA ILE A 15 -6.43 0.16 -14.68
C ILE A 15 -5.49 0.68 -13.59
N TYR A 16 -5.92 0.73 -12.32
CA TYR A 16 -5.07 1.22 -11.23
C TYR A 16 -3.84 0.34 -10.99
N ILE A 17 -3.99 -0.99 -11.04
CA ILE A 17 -2.90 -1.96 -10.85
C ILE A 17 -1.85 -1.85 -11.96
N LEU A 18 -2.22 -1.43 -13.16
CA LEU A 18 -1.25 -1.22 -14.25
C LEU A 18 -0.66 0.19 -14.22
N LEU A 19 -1.52 1.20 -14.06
CA LEU A 19 -1.14 2.61 -14.19
C LEU A 19 -0.29 3.09 -13.01
N VAL A 20 -0.64 2.71 -11.77
CA VAL A 20 0.06 3.23 -10.59
C VAL A 20 1.49 2.67 -10.47
N PRO A 21 1.73 1.36 -10.65
CA PRO A 21 3.09 0.84 -10.83
C PRO A 21 3.87 1.48 -11.99
N ALA A 22 3.24 1.71 -13.14
CA ALA A 22 3.90 2.39 -14.26
C ALA A 22 4.30 3.83 -13.90
N MET A 23 3.45 4.54 -13.16
CA MET A 23 3.79 5.86 -12.60
C MET A 23 4.96 5.77 -11.62
N GLN A 24 5.01 4.76 -10.74
CA GLN A 24 6.14 4.56 -9.81
C GLN A 24 7.47 4.52 -10.56
N VAL A 25 7.56 3.70 -11.60
CA VAL A 25 8.78 3.55 -12.39
C VAL A 25 9.10 4.83 -13.17
N SER A 26 8.09 5.48 -13.74
CA SER A 26 8.28 6.70 -14.56
C SER A 26 8.69 7.92 -13.73
N PHE A 27 8.12 8.10 -12.54
CA PHE A 27 8.48 9.20 -11.63
C PHE A 27 9.82 8.96 -10.91
N SER A 28 10.39 7.76 -11.02
CA SER A 28 11.68 7.47 -10.42
C SER A 28 12.85 8.14 -11.13
N MET A 29 12.63 8.76 -12.31
CA MET A 29 13.65 9.52 -13.03
C MET A 29 13.08 10.81 -13.62
N PRO A 30 13.57 12.01 -13.24
CA PRO A 30 14.42 12.36 -12.10
C PRO A 30 13.63 12.45 -10.79
N ALA A 31 14.21 11.98 -9.68
CA ALA A 31 13.56 12.01 -8.37
C ALA A 31 13.16 13.45 -7.98
N PRO A 32 11.88 13.72 -7.72
CA PRO A 32 11.35 15.09 -7.61
C PRO A 32 11.80 15.84 -6.35
N PHE A 33 12.33 15.14 -5.35
CA PHE A 33 12.81 15.71 -4.09
C PHE A 33 14.11 15.01 -3.66
N ASP A 34 15.26 15.57 -4.01
CA ASP A 34 16.58 15.19 -3.46
C ASP A 34 16.88 13.68 -3.47
N GLY A 35 16.48 12.97 -4.54
CA GLY A 35 16.66 11.52 -4.66
C GLY A 35 15.52 10.66 -4.10
N TYR A 36 14.52 11.25 -3.43
CA TYR A 36 13.36 10.55 -2.89
C TYR A 36 12.16 10.57 -3.85
N THR A 37 11.51 9.43 -3.95
CA THR A 37 10.29 9.24 -4.74
C THR A 37 9.16 8.76 -3.84
N PRO A 38 7.91 9.23 -4.01
CA PRO A 38 6.78 8.65 -3.32
C PRO A 38 6.63 7.16 -3.66
N ASP A 39 6.10 6.38 -2.71
CA ASP A 39 5.82 4.95 -2.92
C ASP A 39 4.34 4.76 -3.29
N PHE A 40 4.02 5.02 -4.55
CA PHE A 40 2.65 4.95 -5.06
C PHE A 40 2.05 3.54 -4.98
N MET A 41 2.88 2.50 -5.07
CA MET A 41 2.45 1.11 -4.90
C MET A 41 1.94 0.86 -3.48
N LEU A 42 2.70 1.30 -2.46
CA LEU A 42 2.30 1.20 -1.06
C LEU A 42 1.00 1.97 -0.82
N LEU A 43 0.94 3.21 -1.34
CA LEU A 43 -0.24 4.06 -1.21
C LEU A 43 -1.49 3.40 -1.78
N LEU A 44 -1.41 2.86 -2.99
CA LEU A 44 -2.55 2.21 -3.64
C LEU A 44 -3.11 1.07 -2.78
N VAL A 45 -2.24 0.21 -2.27
CA VAL A 45 -2.62 -0.99 -1.51
C VAL A 45 -3.18 -0.64 -0.13
N VAL A 46 -2.56 0.30 0.57
CA VAL A 46 -3.03 0.74 1.88
C VAL A 46 -4.39 1.44 1.73
N ILE A 47 -4.53 2.35 0.78
CA ILE A 47 -5.78 3.10 0.57
C ILE A 47 -6.89 2.17 0.06
N SER A 48 -6.59 1.19 -0.81
CA SER A 48 -7.60 0.24 -1.28
C SER A 48 -8.07 -0.69 -0.16
N GLY A 49 -7.16 -1.18 0.68
CA GLY A 49 -7.50 -1.97 1.86
C GLY A 49 -8.36 -1.18 2.86
N TYR A 50 -8.02 0.09 3.06
CA TYR A 50 -8.75 1.00 3.93
C TYR A 50 -10.17 1.33 3.44
N LEU A 51 -10.30 1.74 2.17
CA LEU A 51 -11.58 2.24 1.63
C LEU A 51 -12.54 1.12 1.24
N PHE A 52 -12.01 0.00 0.75
CA PHE A 52 -12.81 -1.06 0.14
C PHE A 52 -12.77 -2.39 0.91
N GLY A 53 -11.93 -2.50 1.94
CA GLY A 53 -11.90 -3.62 2.87
C GLY A 53 -10.90 -4.71 2.51
N THR A 54 -10.89 -5.77 3.31
CA THR A 54 -9.85 -6.79 3.35
C THR A 54 -9.65 -7.53 2.04
N PHE A 55 -10.72 -8.01 1.40
CA PHE A 55 -10.62 -8.77 0.17
C PHE A 55 -10.04 -7.92 -0.97
N ASP A 56 -10.48 -6.66 -1.08
CA ASP A 56 -10.01 -5.75 -2.11
C ASP A 56 -8.57 -5.31 -1.85
N GLY A 57 -8.23 -5.00 -0.59
CA GLY A 57 -6.85 -4.74 -0.17
C GLY A 57 -5.92 -5.91 -0.48
N ALA A 58 -6.34 -7.14 -0.16
CA ALA A 58 -5.56 -8.35 -0.40
C ALA A 58 -5.30 -8.60 -1.89
N VAL A 59 -6.33 -8.51 -2.73
CA VAL A 59 -6.21 -8.74 -4.18
C VAL A 59 -5.36 -7.65 -4.84
N VAL A 60 -5.62 -6.38 -4.55
CA VAL A 60 -4.81 -5.27 -5.07
C VAL A 60 -3.37 -5.40 -4.56
N GLY A 61 -3.19 -5.75 -3.29
CA GLY A 61 -1.89 -6.05 -2.67
C GLY A 61 -1.11 -7.13 -3.40
N LEU A 62 -1.75 -8.25 -3.72
CA LEU A 62 -1.12 -9.36 -4.42
C LEU A 62 -0.64 -8.96 -5.82
N PHE A 63 -1.48 -8.29 -6.61
CA PHE A 63 -1.12 -7.89 -7.97
C PHE A 63 -0.12 -6.73 -8.01
N VAL A 64 -0.25 -5.74 -7.13
CA VAL A 64 0.73 -4.66 -7.01
C VAL A 64 2.06 -5.20 -6.50
N GLY A 65 2.04 -6.14 -5.55
CA GLY A 65 3.21 -6.83 -5.06
C GLY A 65 3.92 -7.63 -6.16
N LEU A 66 3.16 -8.28 -7.05
CA LEU A 66 3.71 -8.94 -8.24
C LEU A 66 4.41 -7.94 -9.17
N MET A 67 3.77 -6.79 -9.44
CA MET A 67 4.40 -5.72 -10.22
C MET A 67 5.67 -5.20 -9.53
N ARG A 68 5.65 -5.06 -8.20
CA ARG A 68 6.83 -4.62 -7.44
C ARG A 68 7.97 -5.63 -7.53
N ASP A 69 7.68 -6.92 -7.42
CA ASP A 69 8.69 -7.97 -7.60
C ASP A 69 9.25 -7.94 -9.02
N TYR A 70 8.40 -7.73 -10.03
CA TYR A 70 8.83 -7.62 -11.42
C TYR A 70 9.74 -6.40 -11.68
N TYR A 71 9.44 -5.25 -11.06
CA TYR A 71 10.24 -4.02 -11.20
C TYR A 71 11.40 -3.91 -10.21
N ALA A 72 11.45 -4.75 -9.17
CA ALA A 72 12.58 -4.80 -8.27
C ALA A 72 13.80 -5.28 -9.07
N GLY A 73 14.94 -4.59 -8.90
CA GLY A 73 16.22 -4.99 -9.47
C GLY A 73 16.67 -6.39 -9.02
N PRO A 74 17.88 -6.85 -9.41
CA PRO A 74 18.37 -8.19 -9.14
C PRO A 74 18.10 -8.58 -7.68
N ALA A 75 17.38 -9.69 -7.46
CA ALA A 75 17.06 -10.08 -6.10
C ALA A 75 18.29 -10.56 -5.35
N TRP A 76 18.03 -10.91 -4.10
CA TRP A 76 18.92 -11.53 -3.14
C TRP A 76 19.42 -12.89 -3.63
N THR A 77 20.21 -12.87 -4.69
CA THR A 77 20.88 -14.03 -5.23
C THR A 77 22.35 -13.83 -4.93
N PHE A 78 22.92 -14.81 -4.22
CA PHE A 78 24.37 -14.97 -4.01
C PHE A 78 25.12 -15.29 -5.33
N SER A 79 24.55 -14.95 -6.48
CA SER A 79 25.14 -15.16 -7.81
C SER A 79 24.87 -13.94 -8.70
N THR A 80 25.96 -13.38 -9.21
CA THR A 80 26.01 -12.15 -10.01
C THR A 80 25.48 -12.32 -11.43
N GLU A 81 25.19 -13.56 -11.86
CA GLU A 81 24.99 -13.91 -13.27
C GLU A 81 23.52 -14.01 -13.70
N ARG A 82 22.56 -13.99 -12.77
CA ARG A 82 21.13 -13.99 -13.11
C ARG A 82 20.36 -13.07 -12.17
N PRO A 83 19.92 -11.88 -12.63
CA PRO A 83 18.96 -11.09 -11.88
C PRO A 83 17.60 -11.78 -11.91
N SER A 84 17.38 -12.78 -11.05
CA SER A 84 16.04 -13.31 -10.82
C SER A 84 15.41 -12.49 -9.72
N ALA A 85 14.38 -11.69 -10.02
CA ALA A 85 13.49 -11.16 -9.00
C ALA A 85 13.04 -12.32 -8.08
N LEU A 86 13.04 -12.14 -6.77
CA LEU A 86 12.44 -13.12 -5.84
C LEU A 86 10.93 -12.95 -5.95
N ILE A 87 10.38 -13.46 -7.06
CA ILE A 87 8.96 -13.43 -7.36
C ILE A 87 8.25 -14.06 -6.16
N GLY A 88 7.44 -13.28 -5.46
CA GLY A 88 6.66 -13.74 -4.31
C GLY A 88 6.88 -12.94 -3.02
N VAL A 89 8.04 -12.31 -2.80
CA VAL A 89 8.28 -11.55 -1.55
C VAL A 89 7.42 -10.29 -1.51
N GLY A 90 7.47 -9.47 -2.56
CA GLY A 90 6.63 -8.30 -2.73
C GLY A 90 5.16 -8.68 -2.79
N MET A 91 4.80 -9.78 -3.47
CA MET A 91 3.43 -10.31 -3.45
C MET A 91 2.93 -10.57 -2.02
N LEU A 92 3.68 -11.30 -1.20
CA LEU A 92 3.31 -11.62 0.17
C LEU A 92 3.25 -10.37 1.05
N VAL A 93 4.29 -9.53 0.99
CA VAL A 93 4.36 -8.31 1.79
C VAL A 93 3.18 -7.39 1.48
N PHE A 94 2.89 -7.14 0.20
CA PHE A 94 1.80 -6.26 -0.20
C PHE A 94 0.41 -6.88 0.02
N PHE A 95 0.27 -8.20 -0.13
CA PHE A 95 -0.94 -8.92 0.27
C PHE A 95 -1.27 -8.70 1.75
N TYR A 96 -0.29 -8.92 2.64
CA TYR A 96 -0.49 -8.70 4.08
C TYR A 96 -0.67 -7.21 4.42
N LEU A 97 0.02 -6.29 3.75
CA LEU A 97 -0.21 -4.85 3.93
C LEU A 97 -1.64 -4.46 3.61
N GLY A 98 -2.20 -4.96 2.49
CA GLY A 98 -3.59 -4.72 2.11
C GLY A 98 -4.60 -5.26 3.13
N ILE A 99 -4.32 -6.44 3.69
CA ILE A 99 -5.13 -7.03 4.78
C ILE A 99 -5.03 -6.17 6.04
N LEU A 100 -3.83 -5.89 6.51
CA LEU A 100 -3.60 -5.13 7.74
C LEU A 100 -4.20 -3.72 7.64
N ALA A 101 -4.12 -3.08 6.48
CA ALA A 101 -4.72 -1.77 6.24
C ALA A 101 -6.23 -1.79 6.47
N SER A 102 -6.91 -2.87 6.09
CA SER A 102 -8.34 -3.03 6.36
C SER A 102 -8.67 -3.35 7.82
N LEU A 103 -7.72 -3.87 8.62
CA LEU A 103 -7.97 -4.32 9.99
C LEU A 103 -7.69 -3.25 11.04
N ILE A 104 -6.66 -2.42 10.84
CA ILE A 104 -6.11 -1.51 11.87
C ILE A 104 -7.08 -0.39 12.27
N PHE A 105 -8.01 0.02 11.40
CA PHE A 105 -9.08 0.93 11.78
C PHE A 105 -10.43 0.24 11.71
N ALA A 106 -10.92 -0.27 12.84
CA ALA A 106 -12.23 -0.94 12.91
C ALA A 106 -13.38 -0.11 12.29
N LYS A 107 -14.45 -0.81 11.91
CA LYS A 107 -15.65 -0.40 11.12
C LYS A 107 -16.18 1.04 11.31
N ALA A 108 -15.99 1.68 12.47
CA ALA A 108 -16.43 3.06 12.74
C ALA A 108 -15.63 4.14 12.00
N PHE A 109 -14.39 3.84 11.59
CA PHE A 109 -13.50 4.84 10.98
C PHE A 109 -13.32 4.67 9.47
N HIS A 110 -13.82 3.61 8.84
CA HIS A 110 -13.63 3.21 7.43
C HIS A 110 -14.14 4.19 6.35
N ARG A 111 -14.55 5.41 6.72
CA ARG A 111 -15.17 6.39 5.80
C ARG A 111 -14.65 7.81 5.98
N ARG A 112 -13.79 8.06 6.96
CA ARG A 112 -13.23 9.39 7.21
C ARG A 112 -11.97 9.56 6.38
N LEU A 113 -12.01 10.50 5.43
CA LEU A 113 -10.91 10.75 4.51
C LEU A 113 -9.61 11.12 5.26
N SER A 114 -9.72 11.79 6.40
CA SER A 114 -8.58 12.08 7.29
C SER A 114 -7.86 10.82 7.80
N MET A 115 -8.59 9.75 8.08
CA MET A 115 -8.01 8.50 8.60
C MET A 115 -7.27 7.71 7.52
N ALA A 116 -7.58 7.94 6.23
CA ALA A 116 -6.77 7.40 5.12
C ALA A 116 -5.33 7.96 5.19
N PHE A 117 -5.17 9.26 5.46
CA PHE A 117 -3.84 9.87 5.60
C PHE A 117 -3.10 9.38 6.85
N VAL A 118 -3.82 9.16 7.96
CA VAL A 118 -3.23 8.55 9.17
C VAL A 118 -2.73 7.14 8.87
N GLN A 119 -3.47 6.33 8.09
CA GLN A 119 -2.98 5.02 7.66
C GLN A 119 -1.76 5.12 6.78
N VAL A 120 -1.77 6.02 5.79
CA VAL A 120 -0.61 6.22 4.93
C VAL A 120 0.63 6.56 5.75
N LEU A 121 0.51 7.46 6.73
CA LEU A 121 1.60 7.80 7.65
C LEU A 121 2.08 6.57 8.41
N LEU A 122 1.17 5.84 9.06
CA LEU A 122 1.49 4.67 9.88
C LEU A 122 2.18 3.58 9.07
N PHE A 123 1.60 3.20 7.92
CA PHE A 123 2.16 2.15 7.07
C PHE A 123 3.47 2.56 6.41
N THR A 124 3.63 3.84 6.02
CA THR A 124 4.91 4.33 5.51
C THR A 124 6.00 4.25 6.58
N PHE A 125 5.68 4.65 7.81
CA PHE A 125 6.62 4.59 8.94
C PHE A 125 7.04 3.14 9.24
N ILE A 126 6.07 2.24 9.39
CA ILE A 126 6.34 0.81 9.63
C ILE A 126 7.14 0.21 8.48
N TYR A 127 6.73 0.46 7.23
CA TYR A 127 7.40 -0.05 6.05
C TYR A 127 8.86 0.39 5.97
N LYS A 128 9.17 1.66 6.29
CA LYS A 128 10.55 2.17 6.33
C LYS A 128 11.37 1.59 7.48
N ILE A 129 10.79 1.45 8.67
CA ILE A 129 11.48 0.81 9.80
C ILE A 129 11.87 -0.62 9.43
N ILE A 130 10.90 -1.41 8.93
CA ILE A 130 11.16 -2.79 8.51
C ILE A 130 12.22 -2.82 7.41
N GLY A 131 12.11 -1.95 6.40
CA GLY A 131 13.11 -1.84 5.33
C GLY A 131 14.52 -1.57 5.86
N HIS A 132 14.68 -0.62 6.78
CA HIS A 132 15.99 -0.33 7.36
C HIS A 132 16.54 -1.48 8.21
N ILE A 133 15.69 -2.17 8.98
CA ILE A 133 16.07 -3.36 9.74
C ILE A 133 16.50 -4.49 8.80
N SER A 134 15.75 -4.72 7.72
CA SER A 134 16.06 -5.75 6.72
C SER A 134 17.40 -5.47 6.04
N VAL A 135 17.65 -4.24 5.59
CA VAL A 135 18.93 -3.88 4.95
C VAL A 135 20.10 -4.01 5.92
N PHE A 136 19.93 -3.61 7.18
CA PHE A 136 20.96 -3.81 8.21
C PHE A 136 21.30 -5.30 8.38
N PHE A 137 20.28 -6.16 8.53
CA PHE A 137 20.48 -7.59 8.70
C PHE A 137 21.16 -8.23 7.47
N VAL A 138 20.77 -7.84 6.26
CA VAL A 138 21.42 -8.28 5.02
C VAL A 138 22.86 -7.86 4.97
N GLY A 139 23.16 -6.61 5.31
CA GLY A 139 24.52 -6.09 5.32
C GLY A 139 25.43 -6.91 6.23
N VAL A 140 24.96 -7.17 7.47
CA VAL A 140 25.69 -7.98 8.45
C VAL A 140 25.91 -9.42 7.93
N VAL A 141 24.88 -10.07 7.39
CA VAL A 141 24.97 -11.45 6.91
C VAL A 141 25.83 -11.58 5.65
N SER A 142 25.72 -10.63 4.71
CA SER A 142 26.36 -10.73 3.40
C SER A 142 27.80 -10.25 3.40
N THR A 143 28.13 -9.23 4.20
CA THR A 143 29.45 -8.57 4.18
C THR A 143 30.22 -8.71 5.50
N GLY A 144 29.60 -9.23 6.56
CA GLY A 144 30.19 -9.32 7.89
C GLY A 144 30.38 -7.97 8.59
N SER A 145 29.99 -6.86 7.96
CA SER A 145 30.17 -5.51 8.49
C SER A 145 28.86 -4.98 9.09
N PRO A 146 28.86 -4.49 10.34
CA PRO A 146 27.73 -3.79 10.93
C PRO A 146 27.66 -2.30 10.50
N ALA A 147 28.53 -1.85 9.59
CA ALA A 147 28.55 -0.48 9.12
C ALA A 147 27.23 -0.14 8.40
N TYR A 148 26.44 0.73 9.02
CA TYR A 148 25.16 1.18 8.49
C TYR A 148 24.92 2.64 8.86
N LEU A 149 23.83 3.22 8.34
CA LEU A 149 23.45 4.61 8.60
C LEU A 149 23.18 4.83 10.09
N THR A 150 23.57 6.01 10.58
CA THR A 150 23.24 6.45 11.94
C THR A 150 21.74 6.69 12.09
N PHE A 151 21.24 6.64 13.33
CA PHE A 151 19.82 6.87 13.61
C PHE A 151 19.32 8.23 13.08
N SER A 152 20.12 9.29 13.23
CA SER A 152 19.77 10.62 12.73
C SER A 152 19.63 10.65 11.20
N GLN A 153 20.52 9.98 10.49
CA GLN A 153 20.45 9.83 9.03
C GLN A 153 19.20 9.03 8.62
N ILE A 154 18.89 7.93 9.31
CA ILE A 154 17.68 7.15 9.03
C ILE A 154 16.41 8.00 9.19
N VAL A 155 16.31 8.77 10.27
CA VAL A 155 15.11 9.58 10.55
C VAL A 155 14.99 10.76 9.58
N LEU A 156 16.04 11.57 9.47
CA LEU A 156 16.00 12.84 8.74
C LEU A 156 16.17 12.68 7.23
N GLN A 157 16.90 11.66 6.80
CA GLN A 157 17.25 11.41 5.39
C GLN A 157 16.59 10.14 4.84
N SER A 158 15.54 9.61 5.47
CA SER A 158 14.78 8.51 4.85
C SER A 158 13.34 8.46 5.32
N ILE A 159 13.10 8.35 6.62
CA ILE A 159 11.74 8.19 7.15
C ILE A 159 10.93 9.48 6.95
N LEU A 160 11.45 10.62 7.41
CA LEU A 160 10.71 11.88 7.37
C LEU A 160 10.42 12.35 5.93
N PRO A 161 11.39 12.38 5.00
CA PRO A 161 11.11 12.76 3.61
C PRO A 161 10.09 11.84 2.95
N GLN A 162 10.17 10.51 3.20
CA GLN A 162 9.23 9.57 2.61
C GLN A 162 7.81 9.78 3.13
N ILE A 163 7.63 10.00 4.44
CA ILE A 163 6.30 10.25 5.02
C ILE A 163 5.69 11.49 4.39
N LEU A 164 6.45 12.58 4.28
CA LEU A 164 5.99 13.82 3.67
C LEU A 164 5.55 13.61 2.21
N LEU A 165 6.40 12.96 1.40
CA LEU A 165 6.09 12.67 0.01
C LEU A 165 4.89 11.75 -0.14
N ASN A 166 4.79 10.70 0.69
CA ASN A 166 3.67 9.76 0.64
C ASN A 166 2.35 10.43 1.06
N ILE A 167 2.36 11.34 2.04
CA ILE A 167 1.16 12.10 2.42
C ILE A 167 0.70 13.00 1.27
N ILE A 168 1.63 13.72 0.62
CA ILE A 168 1.32 14.59 -0.53
C ILE A 168 0.78 13.75 -1.69
N ALA A 169 1.46 12.66 -2.03
CA ALA A 169 1.07 11.74 -3.10
C ALA A 169 -0.23 10.97 -2.80
N ALA A 170 -0.59 10.79 -1.53
CA ALA A 170 -1.85 10.17 -1.15
C ALA A 170 -3.06 11.01 -1.54
N VAL A 171 -2.95 12.35 -1.57
CA VAL A 171 -4.08 13.24 -1.90
C VAL A 171 -4.73 12.87 -3.23
N PRO A 172 -4.00 12.87 -4.38
CA PRO A 172 -4.60 12.50 -5.66
C PRO A 172 -5.09 11.05 -5.68
N ILE A 173 -4.38 10.11 -5.06
CA ILE A 173 -4.79 8.69 -5.05
C ILE A 173 -6.11 8.51 -4.29
N VAL A 174 -6.26 9.13 -3.11
CA VAL A 174 -7.49 9.07 -2.32
C VAL A 174 -8.66 9.69 -3.08
N LEU A 175 -8.45 10.83 -3.75
CA LEU A 175 -9.49 11.46 -4.56
C LEU A 175 -9.89 10.58 -5.75
N CYS A 176 -8.91 10.05 -6.49
CA CYS A 176 -9.15 9.14 -7.62
C CYS A 176 -9.90 7.88 -7.17
N LEU A 177 -9.48 7.22 -6.09
CA LEU A 177 -10.17 6.03 -5.59
C LEU A 177 -11.55 6.35 -5.04
N LYS A 178 -11.76 7.52 -4.44
CA LYS A 178 -13.07 7.90 -3.90
C LYS A 178 -14.09 8.21 -5.01
N TYR A 179 -13.70 8.99 -6.03
CA TYR A 179 -14.62 9.48 -7.06
C TYR A 179 -14.65 8.59 -8.32
N LEU A 180 -13.49 8.07 -8.72
CA LEU A 180 -13.31 7.17 -9.87
C LEU A 180 -13.09 5.71 -9.41
N GLY A 181 -13.58 5.40 -8.21
CA GLY A 181 -13.42 4.09 -7.58
C GLY A 181 -14.24 2.97 -8.20
N PRO A 182 -13.95 1.72 -7.79
CA PRO A 182 -14.67 0.54 -8.23
C PRO A 182 -16.15 0.53 -7.81
N TYR A 183 -16.51 1.28 -6.77
CA TYR A 183 -17.87 1.37 -6.23
C TYR A 183 -18.52 2.72 -6.54
N LYS A 184 -19.76 2.71 -7.05
CA LYS A 184 -20.50 3.91 -7.50
C LYS A 184 -20.68 4.99 -6.42
N SER A 185 -20.74 4.62 -5.15
CA SER A 185 -20.90 5.54 -4.01
C SER A 185 -19.59 5.74 -3.22
N GLY A 186 -18.44 5.28 -3.74
CA GLY A 186 -17.17 5.27 -3.01
C GLY A 186 -17.18 4.39 -1.76
N ILE A 187 -18.22 3.56 -1.58
CA ILE A 187 -18.44 2.72 -0.40
C ILE A 187 -18.67 1.29 -0.88
N ASN A 188 -17.86 0.36 -0.36
CA ASN A 188 -18.15 -1.06 -0.51
C ASN A 188 -19.36 -1.42 0.37
N ARG A 189 -20.52 -1.69 -0.26
CA ARG A 189 -21.78 -2.05 0.43
C ARG A 189 -21.71 -3.38 1.19
N MET A 190 -20.66 -4.17 0.98
CA MET A 190 -20.44 -5.41 1.73
C MET A 190 -19.71 -5.17 3.06
N LEU A 191 -19.22 -3.94 3.31
CA LEU A 191 -18.73 -3.57 4.62
C LEU A 191 -19.94 -3.30 5.54
N PRO A 192 -20.05 -4.00 6.67
CA PRO A 192 -21.18 -3.83 7.58
C PRO A 192 -21.24 -2.39 8.10
N ASP A 193 -22.38 -1.75 7.88
CA ASP A 193 -22.64 -0.38 8.32
C ASP A 193 -22.69 -0.29 9.86
N VAL A 194 -22.03 0.71 10.43
CA VAL A 194 -22.14 1.03 11.85
C VAL A 194 -23.53 1.64 12.07
N GLY A 195 -24.52 0.77 12.34
CA GLY A 195 -25.87 1.20 12.74
C GLY A 195 -26.98 0.20 12.50
N GLU A 196 -26.88 -0.70 11.52
CA GLU A 196 -28.04 -1.55 11.14
C GLU A 196 -28.36 -2.68 12.12
N GLY A 197 -27.48 -2.96 13.09
CA GLY A 197 -27.67 -4.03 14.08
C GLY A 197 -28.30 -3.61 15.41
N LYS A 198 -28.40 -2.30 15.72
CA LYS A 198 -28.94 -1.83 17.03
C LYS A 198 -30.42 -1.43 17.00
N GLY A 199 -31.05 -1.35 15.83
CA GLY A 199 -32.43 -0.90 15.68
C GLY A 199 -33.51 -1.99 15.62
N ARG A 200 -33.16 -3.28 15.63
CA ARG A 200 -34.13 -4.38 15.46
C ARG A 200 -34.24 -5.36 16.63
N GLN A 201 -33.58 -5.10 17.76
CA GLN A 201 -33.63 -5.99 18.94
C GLN A 201 -34.56 -5.55 20.07
N TRP A 202 -35.37 -4.49 19.89
CA TRP A 202 -36.30 -4.00 20.94
C TRP A 202 -37.77 -3.88 20.48
N GLN A 203 -38.15 -4.60 19.43
CA GLN A 203 -39.55 -4.69 19.01
C GLN A 203 -39.93 -6.14 18.66
N ILE A 204 -39.80 -7.03 19.63
CA ILE A 204 -40.49 -8.32 19.61
C ILE A 204 -40.94 -8.62 21.04
N ALA A 205 -42.27 -8.70 21.21
CA ALA A 205 -43.05 -9.19 22.34
C ALA A 205 -43.01 -8.37 23.65
#